data_AF-A0A8J2H6A7-F1
#
_entry.id   AF-A0A8J2H6A7-F1
#
_cell.length_a   1.000
_cell.length_b   1.000
_cell.length_c   1.000
_cell.angle_alpha   90.00
_cell.angle_beta   90.00
_cell.angle_gamma   90.00
#
_symmetry.space_group_name_H-M   'P 1'
#
loop_
_entity.id
_entity.type
_entity.pdbx_description
1 polymer ?
#
loop_
_entity_poly.entity_id
_entity_poly.type
_entity_poly.pdbx_seq_one_letter_code
_entity_poly.pdbx_strand_id
1 'polypeptide(L)'
;AHNRLVADLDDNNLVVLETQSFTTEVSTALEKLKHADVRIILGNFNEVWARRIFCEAYKFHMFGRKYQWIIMGTFAEEWWLKPDGGCAPSELVEALHGAILTDLLPLSTDRQITVSGI
;
A
#
# COMPACT_ATOMS: atom_id res chain seq x y z
N ALA A 1 -6.83 -13.46 2.82
CA ALA A 1 -6.69 -12.13 3.44
C ALA A 1 -7.75 -11.15 2.92
N HIS A 2 -7.86 -10.97 1.60
CA HIS A 2 -8.78 -9.98 1.00
C HIS A 2 -10.26 -10.10 1.43
N ASN A 3 -10.82 -11.31 1.45
CA ASN A 3 -12.24 -11.51 1.80
C ASN A 3 -12.61 -11.15 3.24
N ARG A 4 -11.65 -11.20 4.18
CA ARG A 4 -11.91 -10.85 5.58
C ARG A 4 -11.99 -9.34 5.76
N LEU A 5 -11.10 -8.60 5.10
CA LEU A 5 -11.08 -7.14 5.17
C LEU A 5 -12.39 -6.54 4.66
N VAL A 6 -12.94 -7.05 3.55
CA VAL A 6 -14.21 -6.55 3.00
C VAL A 6 -15.36 -6.78 3.99
N ALA A 7 -15.44 -7.96 4.61
CA ALA A 7 -16.45 -8.25 5.62
C ALA A 7 -16.30 -7.34 6.84
N ASP A 8 -15.08 -7.14 7.35
CA ASP A 8 -14.82 -6.26 8.48
C ASP A 8 -15.20 -4.79 8.16
N LEU A 9 -15.01 -4.32 6.92
CA LEU A 9 -15.40 -2.99 6.48
C LEU A 9 -16.94 -2.83 6.44
N ASP A 10 -17.65 -3.82 5.89
CA ASP A 10 -19.12 -3.82 5.83
C ASP A 10 -19.72 -3.78 7.25
N ASP A 11 -19.17 -4.56 8.19
CA ASP A 11 -19.59 -4.57 9.59
C ASP A 11 -19.39 -3.21 10.29
N ASN A 12 -18.49 -2.37 9.77
CA ASN A 12 -18.20 -1.03 10.27
C ASN A 12 -18.90 0.09 9.46
N ASN A 13 -19.87 -0.26 8.60
CA ASN A 13 -20.59 0.68 7.71
C ASN A 13 -19.67 1.43 6.75
N LEU A 14 -18.58 0.80 6.29
CA LEU A 14 -17.69 1.33 5.27
C LEU A 14 -17.98 0.63 3.93
N VAL A 15 -18.23 1.42 2.88
CA VAL A 15 -18.56 0.90 1.55
C VAL A 15 -17.31 0.77 0.69
N VAL A 16 -17.08 -0.42 0.14
CA VAL A 16 -16.03 -0.66 -0.86
C VAL A 16 -16.56 -0.28 -2.25
N LEU A 17 -16.01 0.80 -2.83
CA LEU A 17 -16.43 1.27 -4.16
C LEU A 17 -15.92 0.38 -5.29
N GLU A 18 -14.66 -0.04 -5.20
CA GLU A 18 -13.98 -0.79 -6.26
C GLU A 18 -12.98 -1.78 -5.67
N THR A 19 -12.86 -2.94 -6.30
CA THR A 19 -11.85 -3.95 -5.99
C THR A 19 -11.11 -4.33 -7.26
N GLN A 20 -9.80 -4.14 -7.26
CA GLN A 20 -8.95 -4.46 -8.41
C GLN A 20 -7.87 -5.47 -8.00
N SER A 21 -7.66 -6.47 -8.85
CA SER A 21 -6.59 -7.47 -8.71
C SER A 21 -5.59 -7.31 -9.84
N PHE A 22 -4.30 -7.35 -9.51
CA PHE A 22 -3.21 -7.17 -10.47
C PHE A 22 -2.63 -8.53 -10.85
N THR A 23 -2.95 -9.05 -12.03
CA THR A 23 -2.30 -10.25 -12.57
C THR A 23 -1.14 -9.90 -13.49
N THR A 24 -1.30 -8.87 -14.33
CA THR A 24 -0.27 -8.39 -15.27
C THR A 24 -0.37 -6.90 -15.58
N GLU A 25 -1.58 -6.32 -15.62
CA GLU A 25 -1.81 -4.94 -16.06
C GLU A 25 -2.20 -4.03 -14.90
N VAL A 26 -1.22 -3.32 -14.36
CA VAL A 26 -1.41 -2.34 -13.27
C VAL A 26 -2.15 -1.09 -13.77
N SER A 27 -1.83 -0.62 -14.97
CA SER A 27 -2.34 0.64 -15.50
C SER A 27 -3.86 0.64 -15.64
N THR A 28 -4.46 -0.42 -16.19
CA THR A 28 -5.91 -0.56 -16.36
C THR A 28 -6.65 -0.60 -15.02
N ALA A 29 -6.05 -1.23 -14.00
CA ALA A 29 -6.62 -1.26 -12.67
C ALA A 29 -6.59 0.13 -12.01
N LEU A 30 -5.48 0.87 -12.11
CA LEU A 30 -5.41 2.24 -11.59
C LEU A 30 -6.34 3.21 -12.34
N GLU A 31 -6.48 3.04 -13.65
CA GLU A 31 -7.42 3.81 -14.46
C GLU A 31 -8.86 3.61 -13.99
N LYS A 32 -9.27 2.37 -13.69
CA LYS A 32 -10.60 2.08 -13.12
C LYS A 32 -10.79 2.73 -11.75
N LEU A 33 -9.82 2.64 -10.85
CA LEU A 33 -9.88 3.30 -9.54
C LEU A 33 -10.03 4.82 -9.67
N LYS A 34 -9.29 5.42 -10.60
CA LYS A 34 -9.36 6.85 -10.89
C LYS A 34 -10.72 7.24 -11.47
N HIS A 35 -11.28 6.43 -12.38
CA HIS A 35 -12.59 6.68 -12.98
C HIS A 35 -13.72 6.60 -11.94
N ALA A 36 -13.61 5.69 -10.97
CA ALA A 36 -14.53 5.56 -9.85
C ALA A 36 -14.34 6.62 -8.73
N ASP A 37 -13.46 7.61 -8.94
CA ASP A 37 -13.13 8.68 -7.99
C ASP A 37 -12.67 8.18 -6.61
N VAL A 38 -11.96 7.04 -6.57
CA VAL A 38 -11.44 6.47 -5.32
C VAL A 38 -10.32 7.35 -4.75
N ARG A 39 -10.45 7.76 -3.49
CA ARG A 39 -9.47 8.62 -2.80
C ARG A 39 -8.67 7.94 -1.70
N ILE A 40 -9.18 6.85 -1.12
CA ILE A 40 -8.49 6.05 -0.10
C ILE A 40 -8.26 4.67 -0.67
N ILE A 41 -7.01 4.23 -0.73
CA ILE A 41 -6.60 3.01 -1.43
C ILE A 41 -5.88 2.09 -0.45
N LEU A 42 -6.45 0.90 -0.26
CA LEU A 42 -5.88 -0.16 0.56
C LEU A 42 -5.10 -1.12 -0.36
N GLY A 43 -3.78 -1.10 -0.26
CA GLY A 43 -2.88 -1.91 -1.09
C GLY A 43 -2.33 -3.12 -0.34
N ASN A 44 -2.54 -4.32 -0.89
CA ASN A 44 -1.90 -5.54 -0.41
C ASN A 44 -1.10 -6.21 -1.54
N PHE A 45 0.19 -5.96 -1.56
CA PHE A 45 1.12 -6.45 -2.59
C PHE A 45 2.51 -6.59 -1.99
N ASN A 46 3.39 -7.34 -2.67
CA ASN A 46 4.79 -7.47 -2.26
C ASN A 46 5.63 -6.25 -2.72
N GLU A 47 6.87 -6.18 -2.26
CA GLU A 47 7.80 -5.08 -2.54
C GLU A 47 8.06 -4.85 -4.04
N VAL A 48 8.09 -5.91 -4.85
CA VAL A 48 8.31 -5.80 -6.30
C VAL A 48 7.11 -5.15 -6.98
N TRP A 49 5.90 -5.59 -6.64
CA TRP A 49 4.67 -5.01 -7.15
C TRP A 49 4.43 -3.60 -6.61
N ALA A 50 4.84 -3.32 -5.36
CA ALA A 50 4.75 -1.98 -4.79
C ALA A 50 5.44 -0.94 -5.69
N ARG A 51 6.67 -1.21 -6.12
CA ARG A 51 7.42 -0.28 -6.98
C ARG A 51 6.74 -0.05 -8.33
N ARG A 52 6.24 -1.13 -8.95
CA ARG A 52 5.50 -1.02 -10.22
C ARG A 52 4.19 -0.25 -10.06
N ILE A 53 3.45 -0.49 -8.98
CA ILE A 53 2.18 0.18 -8.69
C ILE A 53 2.41 1.66 -8.41
N PHE A 54 3.39 2.03 -7.59
CA PHE A 54 3.68 3.44 -7.31
C PHE A 54 4.27 4.16 -8.52
N CYS A 55 5.01 3.47 -9.39
CA CYS A 55 5.43 4.04 -10.67
C CYS A 55 4.24 4.38 -11.57
N GLU A 56 3.26 3.47 -11.68
CA GLU A 56 2.03 3.77 -12.44
C GLU A 56 1.18 4.84 -11.74
N ALA A 57 1.08 4.82 -10.41
CA ALA A 57 0.38 5.85 -9.64
C ALA A 57 0.97 7.24 -9.87
N TYR A 58 2.30 7.35 -9.98
CA TYR A 58 2.97 8.59 -10.39
C TYR A 58 2.50 9.07 -11.77
N LYS A 59 2.51 8.19 -12.79
CA LYS A 59 2.07 8.51 -14.15
C LYS A 59 0.60 8.91 -14.23
N PHE A 60 -0.26 8.29 -13.41
CA PHE A 60 -1.68 8.64 -13.33
C PHE A 60 -1.98 9.83 -12.41
N HIS A 61 -0.96 10.43 -11.76
CA HIS A 61 -1.11 11.48 -10.75
C HIS A 61 -2.04 11.07 -9.59
N MET A 62 -1.95 9.82 -9.15
CA MET A 62 -2.68 9.24 -8.03
C MET A 62 -1.89 9.35 -6.72
N PHE A 63 -1.38 10.55 -6.41
CA PHE A 63 -0.60 10.85 -5.21
C PHE A 63 -0.88 12.27 -4.72
N GLY A 64 -0.28 12.64 -3.58
CA GLY A 64 -0.45 13.95 -2.95
C GLY A 64 -1.81 14.13 -2.26
N ARG A 65 -2.20 15.38 -2.01
CA ARG A 65 -3.34 15.74 -1.12
C ARG A 65 -4.71 15.14 -1.48
N LYS A 66 -4.87 14.59 -2.69
CA LYS A 66 -6.14 14.01 -3.15
C LYS A 66 -6.25 12.51 -2.91
N TYR A 67 -5.15 11.82 -2.62
CA TYR A 67 -5.09 10.36 -2.53
C TYR A 67 -4.35 9.91 -1.27
N GLN A 68 -4.94 8.98 -0.52
CA GLN A 68 -4.30 8.35 0.63
C GLN A 68 -4.06 6.87 0.33
N TRP A 69 -2.79 6.47 0.36
CA TRP A 69 -2.37 5.08 0.25
C TRP A 69 -2.16 4.49 1.64
N ILE A 70 -2.71 3.30 1.87
CA ILE A 70 -2.45 2.50 3.07
C ILE A 70 -1.99 1.13 2.59
N ILE A 71 -0.74 0.77 2.90
CA ILE A 71 -0.08 -0.43 2.38
C ILE A 71 0.64 -1.18 3.50
N MET A 72 1.05 -2.42 3.24
CA MET A 72 1.90 -3.15 4.17
C MET A 72 3.31 -2.54 4.27
N GLY A 73 3.83 -2.46 5.48
CA GLY A 73 5.14 -1.90 5.82
C GLY A 73 6.28 -2.92 5.96
N THR A 74 6.00 -4.21 5.74
CA THR A 74 6.96 -5.33 5.89
C THR A 74 8.05 -5.38 4.80
N PHE A 75 8.30 -4.26 4.11
CA PHE A 75 9.28 -4.19 3.02
C PHE A 75 10.67 -3.88 3.57
N ALA A 76 11.72 -4.15 2.78
CA ALA A 76 13.07 -3.78 3.17
C ALA A 76 13.22 -2.25 3.31
N GLU A 77 14.17 -1.80 4.14
CA GLU A 77 14.53 -0.38 4.20
C GLU A 77 14.87 0.15 2.79
N GLU A 78 14.40 1.38 2.53
CA GLU A 78 14.62 2.09 1.26
C GLU A 78 14.25 1.28 0.01
N TRP A 79 13.28 0.37 0.11
CA TRP A 79 12.89 -0.51 -0.99
C TRP A 79 12.58 0.24 -2.30
N TRP A 80 12.05 1.47 -2.22
CA TRP A 80 11.74 2.32 -3.37
C TRP A 80 12.97 2.79 -4.16
N LEU A 81 14.18 2.71 -3.59
CA LEU A 81 15.43 3.03 -4.29
C LEU A 81 15.95 1.85 -5.13
N LYS A 82 15.40 0.64 -4.97
CA LYS A 82 15.87 -0.56 -5.68
C LYS A 82 15.50 -0.53 -7.16
N PRO A 83 16.38 -1.03 -8.05
CA PRO A 83 16.13 -1.12 -9.49
C PRO A 83 14.95 -2.04 -9.79
N ASP A 84 14.30 -1.89 -10.95
CA ASP A 84 13.14 -2.67 -11.46
C ASP A 84 11.74 -2.12 -11.11
N GLY A 85 11.65 -0.87 -10.68
CA GLY A 85 10.37 -0.16 -10.46
C GLY A 85 9.74 0.45 -11.71
N GLY A 86 10.48 0.57 -12.81
CA GLY A 86 10.02 1.19 -14.07
C GLY A 86 9.98 2.72 -14.07
N CYS A 87 10.30 3.37 -12.96
CA CYS A 87 10.37 4.82 -12.78
C CYS A 87 11.70 5.20 -12.09
N ALA A 88 12.08 6.47 -12.16
CA ALA A 88 13.22 7.00 -11.41
C ALA A 88 12.93 7.01 -9.90
N PRO A 89 13.95 6.87 -9.04
CA PRO A 89 13.75 6.89 -7.59
C PRO A 89 13.04 8.16 -7.08
N SER A 90 13.31 9.32 -7.68
CA SER A 90 12.65 10.58 -7.32
C SER A 90 11.14 10.58 -7.60
N GLU A 91 10.71 9.90 -8.67
CA GLU A 91 9.29 9.78 -9.03
C GLU A 91 8.56 8.85 -8.05
N LEU A 92 9.22 7.76 -7.63
CA LEU A 92 8.69 6.86 -6.61
C LEU A 92 8.59 7.55 -5.24
N VAL A 93 9.60 8.33 -4.85
CA VAL A 93 9.58 9.11 -3.60
C VAL A 93 8.40 10.08 -3.59
N GLU A 94 8.16 10.79 -4.69
CA GLU A 94 7.03 11.72 -4.80
C GLU A 94 5.68 10.98 -4.71
N ALA A 95 5.55 9.82 -5.38
CA ALA A 95 4.32 9.03 -5.33
C ALA A 95 4.05 8.39 -3.96
N LEU A 96 5.11 8.06 -3.21
CA LEU A 96 5.04 7.48 -1.87
C LEU A 96 4.82 8.53 -0.77
N HIS A 97 5.04 9.80 -1.06
CA HIS A 97 4.96 10.86 -0.06
C HIS A 97 3.56 10.90 0.59
N GLY A 98 3.52 10.67 1.90
CA GLY A 98 2.28 10.65 2.70
C GLY A 98 1.57 9.29 2.74
N ALA A 99 2.14 8.24 2.15
CA ALA A 99 1.61 6.89 2.30
C ALA A 99 1.74 6.40 3.76
N ILE A 100 0.71 5.68 4.22
CA ILE A 100 0.69 5.04 5.54
C ILE A 100 1.12 3.59 5.35
N LEU A 101 2.19 3.19 6.04
CA LEU A 101 2.68 1.81 6.04
C LEU A 101 2.24 1.15 7.35
N THR A 102 1.61 -0.02 7.25
CA THR A 102 1.15 -0.80 8.40
C THR A 102 2.06 -2.01 8.60
N ASP A 103 2.64 -2.14 9.79
CA ASP A 103 3.51 -3.27 10.14
C ASP A 103 3.17 -3.80 11.53
N LEU A 104 3.50 -5.05 11.76
CA LEU A 104 3.43 -5.68 13.08
C LEU A 104 4.77 -5.47 13.78
N LEU A 105 4.72 -4.90 14.98
CA LEU A 105 5.91 -4.75 15.80
C LEU A 105 6.38 -6.15 16.28
N PRO A 106 7.57 -6.63 15.85
CA PRO A 106 7.98 -8.01 16.12
C PRO A 106 8.50 -8.23 17.54
N LEU A 107 8.91 -7.16 18.24
CA LEU A 107 9.48 -7.22 19.58
C LEU A 107 8.77 -6.21 20.49
N SER A 108 8.53 -6.61 21.74
CA SER A 108 7.98 -5.70 22.75
C SER A 108 8.88 -4.48 22.90
N THR A 109 8.29 -3.27 22.83
CA THR A 109 8.95 -2.02 23.22
C THR A 109 8.90 -1.79 24.73
N ASP A 110 8.27 -2.70 25.47
CA ASP A 110 8.24 -2.64 26.92
C ASP A 110 9.65 -2.89 27.49
N ARG A 111 10.03 -2.05 28.45
CA ARG A 111 11.28 -2.19 29.21
C ARG A 111 11.13 -3.11 30.41
N GLN A 112 9.91 -3.60 30.70
CA GLN A 112 9.71 -4.61 31.73
C GLN A 112 10.42 -5.90 31.34
N ILE A 113 11.34 -6.34 32.22
CA ILE A 113 12.00 -7.63 32.09
C ILE A 113 10.91 -8.69 32.27
N THR A 114 10.58 -9.39 31.19
CA THR A 114 9.73 -10.57 31.28
C THR A 114 10.61 -11.77 31.60
N VAL A 115 10.20 -12.59 32.57
CA VAL A 115 10.88 -13.86 32.87
C VAL A 115 10.29 -14.90 31.92
N SER A 116 11.13 -15.50 31.09
CA SER A 116 10.72 -16.55 30.16
C SER A 116 11.16 -17.92 30.70
N GLY A 117 10.18 -18.71 31.15
CA GLY A 117 10.37 -20.11 31.59
C GLY A 117 10.89 -20.31 33.02
N ILE A 118 10.49 -21.43 33.62
CA ILE A 118 11.18 -22.08 34.75
C ILE A 118 12.08 -23.20 34.24
#